data_AF-A0A1G0Y0T1-F1
#
_entry.id   AF-A0A1G0Y0T1-F1
#
_cell.length_a   1.000
_cell.length_b   1.000
_cell.length_c   1.000
_cell.angle_alpha   90.00
_cell.angle_beta   90.00
_cell.angle_gamma   90.00
#
_symmetry.space_group_name_H-M   'P 1'
#
loop_
_entity.id
_entity.type
_entity.pdbx_description
1 polymer ?
#
loop_
_entity_poly.entity_id
_entity_poly.type
_entity_poly.pdbx_seq_one_letter_code
_entity_poly.pdbx_strand_id
1 'polypeptide(L)'
;MAAPPLEKDIEDDYTSLAEMADIGKRVRAVVELNYYINEQEANIILNLAPGALAKGTKFHAIIDNKEYYNTIADTGETIIKIPLAKIIHGKHQVALKITANGVKLWEGYDQVVKLLPPPAGVNITQIDRNRRILVVNGKPFFPIGIIGGFKENLPQIADAGFNLTMRWRGATIKQRYDRKKTPDDQYNQKVVTDYLDAAHKAGIYALSTPVKLSDIYIKYRDSEWQQKLLLRMVICSLSQSVDQP
;
A
#
# COMPACT_ATOMS: atom_id res chain seq x y z
N MET A 1 -38.99 13.31 -59.42
CA MET A 1 -37.91 13.65 -58.47
C MET A 1 -37.89 12.54 -57.44
N ALA A 2 -36.81 11.78 -57.37
CA ALA A 2 -36.67 10.68 -56.40
C ALA A 2 -36.36 11.27 -55.02
N ALA A 3 -37.03 10.75 -53.99
CA ALA A 3 -36.79 11.13 -52.60
C ALA A 3 -35.33 10.80 -52.22
N PRO A 4 -34.63 11.68 -51.47
CA PRO A 4 -33.30 11.36 -50.98
C PRO A 4 -33.37 10.13 -50.06
N PRO A 5 -32.35 9.25 -50.10
CA PRO A 5 -32.31 8.11 -49.20
C PRO A 5 -32.26 8.62 -47.76
N LEU A 6 -33.16 8.08 -46.93
CA LEU A 6 -33.15 8.26 -45.48
C LEU A 6 -31.74 7.98 -44.97
N GLU A 7 -31.17 8.99 -44.31
CA GLU A 7 -29.95 8.85 -43.52
C GLU A 7 -30.09 7.57 -42.69
N LYS A 8 -29.14 6.64 -42.86
CA LYS A 8 -29.05 5.49 -41.98
C LYS A 8 -29.02 6.02 -40.56
N ASP A 9 -30.03 5.66 -39.79
CA ASP A 9 -30.06 5.80 -38.35
C ASP A 9 -28.68 5.42 -37.83
N ILE A 10 -27.97 6.43 -37.31
CA ILE A 10 -26.87 6.19 -36.39
C ILE A 10 -27.58 5.57 -35.21
N GLU A 11 -27.65 4.23 -35.19
CA GLU A 11 -28.06 3.48 -34.01
C GLU A 11 -27.16 3.99 -32.90
N ASP A 12 -27.74 4.84 -32.06
CA ASP A 12 -27.09 5.31 -30.86
C ASP A 12 -26.75 4.05 -30.05
N ASP A 13 -25.46 3.72 -30.05
CA ASP A 13 -24.82 2.69 -29.25
C ASP A 13 -24.83 3.13 -27.78
N TYR A 14 -26.05 3.35 -27.25
CA TYR A 14 -26.31 3.57 -25.85
C TYR A 14 -26.15 2.22 -25.17
N THR A 15 -24.92 1.94 -24.75
CA THR A 15 -24.61 0.94 -23.74
C THR A 15 -25.66 1.07 -22.63
N SER A 16 -26.53 0.08 -22.50
CA SER A 16 -27.69 0.19 -21.63
C SER A 16 -27.24 0.44 -20.19
N LEU A 17 -28.04 1.14 -19.37
CA LEU A 17 -27.71 1.34 -17.94
C LEU A 17 -27.39 0.03 -17.20
N ALA A 18 -27.93 -1.10 -17.67
CA ALA A 18 -27.62 -2.44 -17.19
C ALA A 18 -26.19 -2.89 -17.51
N GLU A 19 -25.68 -2.59 -18.71
CA GLU A 19 -24.30 -2.84 -19.10
C GLU A 19 -23.32 -1.93 -18.34
N MET A 20 -23.68 -0.68 -18.08
CA MET A 20 -22.87 0.22 -17.23
C MET A 20 -22.74 -0.29 -15.78
N ALA A 21 -23.83 -0.81 -15.21
CA ALA A 21 -23.82 -1.42 -13.88
C ALA A 21 -22.97 -2.71 -13.83
N ASP A 22 -22.82 -3.40 -14.96
CA ASP A 22 -22.04 -4.62 -15.07
C ASP A 22 -20.52 -4.37 -15.19
N ILE A 23 -20.12 -3.29 -15.87
CA ILE A 23 -18.71 -2.88 -16.00
C ILE A 23 -18.05 -2.74 -14.62
N GLY A 24 -18.75 -2.14 -13.65
CA GLY A 24 -18.23 -1.97 -12.29
C GLY A 24 -17.85 -3.26 -11.57
N LYS A 25 -18.47 -4.40 -11.92
CA LYS A 25 -18.13 -5.73 -11.36
C LYS A 25 -16.92 -6.37 -12.04
N ARG A 26 -16.59 -5.91 -13.24
CA ARG A 26 -15.50 -6.43 -14.09
C ARG A 26 -14.25 -5.55 -14.06
N VAL A 27 -14.33 -4.39 -13.40
CA VAL A 27 -13.26 -3.40 -13.26
C VAL A 27 -12.60 -3.54 -11.88
N ARG A 28 -11.28 -3.64 -11.88
CA ARG A 28 -10.45 -3.41 -10.70
C ARG A 28 -9.38 -2.38 -11.04
N ALA A 29 -9.55 -1.16 -10.55
CA ALA A 29 -8.52 -0.12 -10.64
C ALA A 29 -7.85 0.07 -9.26
N VAL A 30 -6.53 0.18 -9.25
CA VAL A 30 -5.76 0.29 -7.99
C VAL A 30 -4.49 1.12 -8.19
N VAL A 31 -4.18 1.96 -7.22
CA VAL A 31 -2.84 2.57 -7.07
C VAL A 31 -1.88 1.47 -6.59
N GLU A 32 -0.83 1.19 -7.37
CA GLU A 32 0.04 0.01 -7.19
C GLU A 32 0.61 -0.09 -5.77
N LEU A 33 1.29 0.94 -5.29
CA LEU A 33 1.88 0.94 -3.96
C LEU A 33 0.99 1.67 -2.95
N ASN A 34 0.96 1.19 -1.71
CA ASN A 34 0.25 1.86 -0.62
C ASN A 34 0.89 3.21 -0.21
N TYR A 35 2.18 3.42 -0.50
CA TYR A 35 2.85 4.71 -0.43
C TYR A 35 4.06 4.76 -1.35
N TYR A 36 4.43 5.97 -1.74
CA TYR A 36 5.56 6.31 -2.58
C TYR A 36 6.53 7.17 -1.79
N ILE A 37 7.81 6.83 -1.85
CA ILE A 37 8.88 7.48 -1.08
C ILE A 37 9.98 7.93 -2.03
N ASN A 38 10.55 6.99 -2.79
CA ASN A 38 11.69 7.23 -3.68
C ASN A 38 11.35 7.04 -5.17
N GLU A 39 10.14 6.56 -5.46
CA GLU A 39 9.65 6.32 -6.79
C GLU A 39 9.50 7.64 -7.56
N GLN A 40 9.83 7.61 -8.85
CA GLN A 40 9.66 8.75 -9.75
C GLN A 40 8.23 8.86 -10.28
N GLU A 41 7.50 7.74 -10.32
CA GLU A 41 6.17 7.61 -10.87
C GLU A 41 5.28 6.78 -9.93
N ALA A 42 4.00 7.13 -9.86
CA ALA A 42 2.97 6.27 -9.30
C ALA A 42 2.24 5.56 -10.43
N ASN A 43 2.09 4.24 -10.30
CA ASN A 43 1.35 3.44 -11.26
C ASN A 43 -0.08 3.26 -10.78
N ILE A 44 -1.03 3.54 -11.66
CA ILE A 44 -2.44 3.20 -11.47
C ILE A 44 -2.77 2.11 -12.48
N ILE A 45 -3.17 0.98 -11.96
CA ILE A 45 -3.35 -0.25 -12.72
C ILE A 45 -4.84 -0.53 -12.79
N LEU A 46 -5.36 -0.54 -14.02
CA LEU A 46 -6.69 -1.01 -14.35
C LEU A 46 -6.60 -2.46 -14.84
N ASN A 47 -7.31 -3.35 -14.17
CA ASN A 47 -7.55 -4.72 -14.61
C ASN A 47 -9.02 -4.87 -15.01
N LEU A 48 -9.25 -5.48 -16.17
CA LEU A 48 -10.55 -5.73 -16.77
C LEU A 48 -10.67 -7.20 -17.12
N ALA A 49 -11.87 -7.75 -16.98
CA ALA A 49 -12.18 -9.04 -17.61
C ALA A 49 -12.04 -8.91 -19.16
N PRO A 50 -11.52 -9.94 -19.85
CA PRO A 50 -11.44 -9.94 -21.31
C PRO A 50 -12.80 -9.63 -21.96
N GLY A 51 -12.80 -8.78 -22.99
CA GLY A 51 -14.01 -8.38 -23.71
C GLY A 51 -14.96 -7.46 -22.94
N ALA A 52 -14.57 -6.93 -21.77
CA ALA A 52 -15.44 -6.07 -20.97
C ALA A 52 -15.70 -4.69 -21.58
N LEU A 53 -14.85 -4.20 -22.47
CA LEU A 53 -14.94 -2.86 -23.05
C LEU A 53 -14.55 -2.88 -24.54
N ALA A 54 -15.14 -1.96 -25.31
CA ALA A 54 -14.84 -1.77 -26.72
C ALA A 54 -13.45 -1.14 -26.94
N LYS A 55 -12.87 -1.38 -28.12
CA LYS A 55 -11.62 -0.75 -28.54
C LYS A 55 -11.74 0.77 -28.54
N GLY A 56 -10.68 1.46 -28.12
CA GLY A 56 -10.64 2.93 -28.07
C GLY A 56 -11.21 3.54 -26.78
N THR A 57 -11.70 2.73 -25.84
CA THR A 57 -12.04 3.19 -24.50
C THR A 57 -10.80 3.74 -23.79
N LYS A 58 -10.97 4.86 -23.08
CA LYS A 58 -9.89 5.53 -22.35
C LYS A 58 -10.03 5.31 -20.85
N PHE A 59 -8.89 5.07 -20.20
CA PHE A 59 -8.77 5.07 -18.75
C PHE A 59 -8.12 6.38 -18.32
N HIS A 60 -8.73 7.07 -17.36
CA HIS A 60 -8.31 8.37 -16.87
C HIS A 60 -8.03 8.31 -15.36
N ALA A 61 -7.02 9.05 -14.93
CA ALA A 61 -6.71 9.32 -13.54
C ALA A 61 -6.54 10.83 -13.34
N ILE A 62 -7.27 11.37 -12.37
CA ILE A 62 -7.27 12.80 -12.04
C ILE A 62 -6.76 12.95 -10.61
N ILE A 63 -5.66 13.68 -10.44
CA ILE A 63 -5.01 13.96 -9.16
C ILE A 63 -4.63 15.44 -9.12
N ASP A 64 -5.00 16.16 -8.05
CA ASP A 64 -4.73 17.59 -7.89
C ASP A 64 -5.09 18.44 -9.14
N ASN A 65 -6.27 18.18 -9.72
CA ASN A 65 -6.78 18.81 -10.95
C ASN A 65 -5.93 18.57 -12.22
N LYS A 66 -4.97 17.63 -12.17
CA LYS A 66 -4.21 17.18 -13.35
C LYS A 66 -4.76 15.85 -13.82
N GLU A 67 -5.00 15.77 -15.11
CA GLU A 67 -5.51 14.57 -15.77
C GLU A 67 -4.39 13.82 -16.49
N TYR A 68 -4.36 12.52 -16.26
CA TYR A 68 -3.51 11.55 -16.93
C TYR A 68 -4.42 10.50 -17.55
N TYR A 69 -4.09 10.00 -18.73
CA TYR A 69 -4.91 8.99 -19.37
C TYR A 69 -4.08 8.03 -20.21
N ASN A 70 -4.66 6.86 -20.47
CA ASN A 70 -4.14 5.90 -21.42
C ASN A 70 -5.31 5.24 -22.17
N THR A 71 -5.05 4.76 -23.38
CA THR A 71 -6.03 3.93 -24.10
C THR A 71 -6.02 2.53 -23.48
N ILE A 72 -7.20 1.97 -23.25
CA ILE A 72 -7.33 0.64 -22.67
C ILE A 72 -6.80 -0.40 -23.65
N ALA A 73 -5.86 -1.22 -23.18
CA ALA A 73 -5.26 -2.26 -23.98
C ALA A 73 -6.18 -3.49 -24.11
N ASP A 74 -6.09 -4.17 -25.26
CA ASP A 74 -6.82 -5.43 -25.55
C ASP A 74 -6.48 -6.56 -24.55
N THR A 75 -5.36 -6.45 -23.83
CA THR A 75 -4.89 -7.42 -22.84
C THR A 75 -5.71 -7.43 -21.54
N GLY A 76 -6.56 -6.42 -21.32
CA GLY A 76 -7.32 -6.26 -20.07
C GLY A 76 -6.53 -5.63 -18.92
N GLU A 77 -5.21 -5.40 -19.06
CA GLU A 77 -4.44 -4.60 -18.11
C GLU A 77 -4.03 -3.27 -18.77
N THR A 78 -4.24 -2.15 -18.07
CA THR A 78 -3.83 -0.83 -18.52
C THR A 78 -3.21 -0.05 -17.38
N ILE A 79 -2.06 0.56 -17.64
CA ILE A 79 -1.31 1.31 -16.62
C ILE A 79 -1.28 2.79 -17.00
N ILE A 80 -1.64 3.64 -16.04
CA ILE A 80 -1.37 5.09 -16.09
C ILE A 80 -0.20 5.37 -15.16
N LYS A 81 0.80 6.08 -15.69
CA LYS A 81 1.97 6.54 -14.94
C LYS A 81 1.77 8.01 -14.57
N ILE A 82 1.84 8.31 -13.27
CA ILE A 82 1.75 9.67 -12.75
C ILE A 82 3.14 10.10 -12.28
N PRO A 83 3.76 11.11 -12.89
CA PRO A 83 5.04 11.66 -12.42
C PRO A 83 4.90 12.25 -11.02
N LEU A 84 5.68 11.73 -10.06
CA LEU A 84 5.64 12.15 -8.66
C LEU A 84 6.46 13.41 -8.38
N ALA A 85 7.34 13.83 -9.30
CA ALA A 85 8.18 15.01 -9.12
C ALA A 85 7.38 16.31 -8.85
N LYS A 86 6.17 16.42 -9.39
CA LYS A 86 5.29 17.60 -9.27
C LYS A 86 4.19 17.44 -8.21
N ILE A 87 4.22 16.36 -7.44
CA ILE A 87 3.25 16.07 -6.37
C ILE A 87 3.95 16.32 -5.04
N ILE A 88 3.35 17.15 -4.19
CA ILE A 88 3.88 17.44 -2.85
C ILE A 88 3.78 16.19 -1.96
N HIS A 89 4.50 16.18 -0.85
CA HIS A 89 4.33 15.11 0.13
C HIS A 89 2.94 15.21 0.79
N GLY A 90 2.28 14.08 1.01
CA GLY A 90 0.95 14.03 1.57
C GLY A 90 0.07 12.95 0.96
N LYS A 91 -1.22 13.08 1.23
CA LYS A 91 -2.28 12.21 0.73
C LYS A 91 -3.04 12.93 -0.37
N HIS A 92 -3.16 12.29 -1.53
CA HIS A 92 -3.79 12.86 -2.71
C HIS A 92 -4.90 11.93 -3.19
N GLN A 93 -6.13 12.43 -3.21
CA GLN A 93 -7.26 11.70 -3.76
C GLN A 93 -7.05 11.57 -5.27
N VAL A 94 -7.26 10.37 -5.81
CA VAL A 94 -7.27 10.12 -7.24
C VAL A 94 -8.67 9.74 -7.66
N ALA A 95 -9.26 10.52 -8.57
CA ALA A 95 -10.48 10.13 -9.25
C ALA A 95 -10.12 9.34 -10.51
N LEU A 96 -10.75 8.19 -10.68
CA LEU A 96 -10.49 7.23 -11.75
C LEU A 96 -11.73 7.15 -12.62
N LYS A 97 -11.58 7.23 -13.94
CA LYS A 97 -12.71 7.21 -14.87
C LYS A 97 -12.42 6.35 -16.08
N ILE A 98 -13.43 5.66 -16.56
CA ILE A 98 -13.40 4.98 -17.86
C ILE A 98 -14.39 5.68 -18.77
N THR A 99 -13.94 6.09 -19.96
CA THR A 99 -14.79 6.78 -20.93
C THR A 99 -14.70 6.13 -22.31
N ALA A 100 -15.83 6.03 -23.00
CA ALA A 100 -15.91 5.61 -24.40
C ALA A 100 -16.73 6.64 -25.17
N ASN A 101 -16.23 7.12 -26.31
CA ASN A 101 -16.92 8.12 -27.15
C ASN A 101 -17.40 9.36 -26.37
N GLY A 102 -16.65 9.78 -25.34
CA GLY A 102 -17.00 10.90 -24.46
C GLY A 102 -18.01 10.58 -23.35
N VAL A 103 -18.60 9.37 -23.35
CA VAL A 103 -19.53 8.91 -22.31
C VAL A 103 -18.74 8.25 -21.17
N LYS A 104 -19.05 8.64 -19.93
CA LYS A 104 -18.46 8.03 -18.73
C LYS A 104 -19.11 6.68 -18.45
N LEU A 105 -18.35 5.60 -18.56
CA LEU A 105 -18.81 4.23 -18.31
C LEU A 105 -18.64 3.81 -16.85
N TRP A 106 -17.59 4.28 -16.20
CA TRP A 106 -17.27 3.93 -14.81
C TRP A 106 -16.52 5.05 -14.11
N GLU A 107 -16.70 5.13 -12.80
CA GLU A 107 -15.99 6.04 -11.92
C GLU A 107 -15.61 5.34 -10.61
N GLY A 108 -14.41 5.60 -10.14
CA GLY A 108 -13.93 5.12 -8.86
C GLY A 108 -12.92 6.08 -8.26
N TYR A 109 -12.48 5.76 -7.06
CA TYR A 109 -11.57 6.61 -6.30
C TYR A 109 -10.52 5.76 -5.59
N ASP A 110 -9.30 6.26 -5.55
CA ASP A 110 -8.20 5.68 -4.78
C ASP A 110 -7.31 6.82 -4.24
N GLN A 111 -6.17 6.49 -3.65
CA GLN A 111 -5.28 7.47 -3.04
C GLN A 111 -3.82 7.21 -3.39
N VAL A 112 -3.12 8.27 -3.78
CA VAL A 112 -1.66 8.30 -3.83
C VAL A 112 -1.16 8.92 -2.53
N VAL A 113 -0.32 8.19 -1.79
CA VAL A 113 0.30 8.69 -0.57
C VAL A 113 1.79 8.86 -0.82
N LYS A 114 2.27 10.10 -0.86
CA LYS A 114 3.69 10.42 -1.03
C LYS A 114 4.29 10.79 0.32
N LEU A 115 5.26 10.01 0.80
CA LEU A 115 5.91 10.21 2.09
C LEU A 115 7.31 10.79 1.91
N LEU A 116 7.81 11.47 2.94
CA LEU A 116 9.20 11.89 2.98
C LEU A 116 10.12 10.66 3.07
N PRO A 117 11.32 10.70 2.45
CA PRO A 117 12.34 9.68 2.66
C PRO A 117 12.63 9.48 4.16
N PRO A 118 12.71 8.23 4.63
CA PRO A 118 13.10 7.98 6.00
C PRO A 118 14.59 8.33 6.21
N PRO A 119 15.05 8.43 7.46
CA PRO A 119 16.47 8.57 7.77
C PRO A 119 17.32 7.47 7.12
N ALA A 120 18.58 7.78 6.84
CA ALA A 120 19.53 6.81 6.29
C ALA A 120 19.63 5.57 7.21
N GLY A 121 19.64 4.39 6.58
CA GLY A 121 19.73 3.12 7.28
C GLY A 121 18.40 2.55 7.80
N VAL A 122 17.27 3.23 7.53
CA VAL A 122 15.93 2.70 7.78
C VAL A 122 15.42 1.96 6.54
N ASN A 123 15.00 0.71 6.73
CA ASN A 123 14.36 -0.05 5.67
C ASN A 123 12.99 0.55 5.30
N ILE A 124 12.76 0.68 4.00
CA ILE A 124 11.46 1.01 3.44
C ILE A 124 10.72 -0.30 3.23
N THR A 125 9.67 -0.55 3.98
CA THR A 125 8.67 -1.57 3.61
C THR A 125 7.61 -0.90 2.75
N GLN A 126 6.85 -1.61 1.91
CA GLN A 126 5.73 -1.15 1.08
C GLN A 126 4.81 -2.34 0.79
N ILE A 127 3.55 -2.11 0.43
CA ILE A 127 2.66 -3.16 -0.08
C ILE A 127 2.39 -2.85 -1.54
N ASP A 128 2.74 -3.80 -2.41
CA ASP A 128 2.25 -3.82 -3.77
C ASP A 128 0.83 -4.39 -3.77
N ARG A 129 -0.15 -3.51 -3.96
CA ARG A 129 -1.58 -3.83 -3.95
C ARG A 129 -2.00 -4.59 -5.19
N ASN A 130 -1.30 -4.45 -6.32
CA ASN A 130 -1.63 -5.21 -7.52
C ASN A 130 -1.24 -6.67 -7.36
N ARG A 131 0.05 -6.91 -7.08
CA ARG A 131 0.65 -8.24 -6.88
C ARG A 131 0.34 -8.86 -5.51
N ARG A 132 -0.16 -8.05 -4.56
CA ARG A 132 -0.50 -8.44 -3.17
C ARG A 132 0.72 -8.98 -2.41
N ILE A 133 1.87 -8.37 -2.62
CA ILE A 133 3.13 -8.77 -1.99
C ILE A 133 3.68 -7.66 -1.09
N LEU A 134 4.45 -8.07 -0.09
CA LEU A 134 5.27 -7.17 0.70
C LEU A 134 6.52 -6.82 -0.11
N VAL A 135 6.89 -5.56 -0.12
CA VAL A 135 8.09 -5.04 -0.78
C VAL A 135 8.97 -4.43 0.30
N VAL A 136 10.26 -4.78 0.32
CA VAL A 136 11.25 -4.19 1.22
C VAL A 136 12.43 -3.67 0.41
N ASN A 137 12.73 -2.37 0.56
CA ASN A 137 13.73 -1.64 -0.20
C ASN A 137 13.59 -1.87 -1.72
N GLY A 138 12.36 -1.81 -2.23
CA GLY A 138 12.05 -2.02 -3.65
C GLY A 138 12.08 -3.48 -4.12
N LYS A 139 12.34 -4.46 -3.24
CA LYS A 139 12.40 -5.89 -3.60
C LYS A 139 11.22 -6.67 -3.01
N PRO A 140 10.64 -7.64 -3.74
CA PRO A 140 9.68 -8.58 -3.17
C PRO A 140 10.23 -9.26 -1.91
N PHE A 141 9.41 -9.34 -0.86
CA PHE A 141 9.74 -9.97 0.40
C PHE A 141 8.69 -11.02 0.76
N PHE A 142 9.13 -12.25 0.99
CA PHE A 142 8.28 -13.35 1.42
C PHE A 142 8.50 -13.60 2.93
N PRO A 143 7.52 -13.31 3.79
CA PRO A 143 7.70 -13.44 5.23
C PRO A 143 7.70 -14.92 5.67
N ILE A 144 8.80 -15.36 6.25
CA ILE A 144 8.92 -16.62 6.99
C ILE A 144 9.03 -16.24 8.45
N GLY A 145 7.86 -16.18 9.10
CA GLY A 145 7.68 -15.54 10.39
C GLY A 145 7.46 -16.49 11.56
N ILE A 146 7.92 -16.10 12.75
CA ILE A 146 7.55 -16.73 14.02
C ILE A 146 6.81 -15.75 14.95
N ILE A 147 5.85 -16.26 15.71
CA ILE A 147 5.14 -15.50 16.74
C ILE A 147 5.77 -15.78 18.10
N GLY A 148 6.11 -14.73 18.84
CA GLY A 148 6.58 -14.87 20.22
C GLY A 148 8.09 -15.13 20.35
N GLY A 149 8.88 -14.68 19.38
CA GLY A 149 10.33 -14.56 19.56
C GLY A 149 10.64 -13.54 20.66
N PHE A 150 11.57 -13.87 21.54
CA PHE A 150 12.12 -13.00 22.58
C PHE A 150 13.47 -12.49 22.13
N LYS A 151 13.91 -11.33 22.62
CA LYS A 151 15.20 -10.76 22.19
C LYS A 151 16.36 -11.75 22.37
N GLU A 152 16.30 -12.60 23.39
CA GLU A 152 17.35 -13.57 23.73
C GLU A 152 17.48 -14.72 22.72
N ASN A 153 16.42 -15.02 21.96
CA ASN A 153 16.42 -16.14 21.02
C ASN A 153 16.35 -15.72 19.54
N LEU A 154 16.42 -14.43 19.24
CA LEU A 154 16.38 -13.92 17.86
C LEU A 154 17.53 -14.44 16.99
N PRO A 155 18.79 -14.55 17.46
CA PRO A 155 19.86 -15.15 16.66
C PRO A 155 19.54 -16.59 16.23
N GLN A 156 19.07 -17.42 17.17
CA GLN A 156 18.71 -18.82 16.87
C GLN A 156 17.48 -18.92 15.94
N ILE A 157 16.53 -17.98 16.06
CA ILE A 157 15.39 -17.89 15.14
C ILE A 157 15.87 -17.56 13.73
N ALA A 158 16.80 -16.61 13.59
CA ALA A 158 17.40 -16.27 12.30
C ALA A 158 18.20 -17.45 11.73
N ASP A 159 19.02 -18.12 12.54
CA ASP A 159 19.79 -19.31 12.15
C ASP A 159 18.89 -20.46 11.69
N ALA A 160 17.68 -20.56 12.24
CA ALA A 160 16.65 -21.52 11.82
C ALA A 160 15.97 -21.17 10.49
N GLY A 161 16.35 -20.05 9.85
CA GLY A 161 15.84 -19.63 8.54
C GLY A 161 14.62 -18.72 8.58
N PHE A 162 14.16 -18.29 9.77
CA PHE A 162 13.10 -17.29 9.86
C PHE A 162 13.65 -15.91 9.51
N ASN A 163 12.92 -15.18 8.67
CA ASN A 163 13.29 -13.82 8.27
C ASN A 163 12.38 -12.74 8.89
N LEU A 164 11.36 -13.14 9.66
CA LEU A 164 10.44 -12.26 10.36
C LEU A 164 10.15 -12.78 11.78
N THR A 165 10.04 -11.88 12.75
CA THR A 165 9.55 -12.20 14.10
C THR A 165 8.43 -11.24 14.49
N MET A 166 7.42 -11.73 15.19
CA MET A 166 6.39 -10.89 15.80
C MET A 166 6.49 -10.92 17.32
N ARG A 167 6.73 -9.74 17.90
CA ARG A 167 6.61 -9.52 19.34
C ARG A 167 5.15 -9.54 19.72
N TRP A 168 4.70 -10.66 20.26
CA TRP A 168 3.32 -10.83 20.73
C TRP A 168 3.12 -10.31 22.16
N ARG A 169 4.06 -10.59 23.08
CA ARG A 169 3.98 -10.22 24.51
C ARG A 169 5.37 -10.14 25.15
N GLY A 170 5.71 -8.98 25.72
CA GLY A 170 7.04 -8.72 26.31
C GLY A 170 8.15 -8.75 25.25
N ALA A 171 9.30 -8.13 25.53
CA ALA A 171 10.50 -8.32 24.71
C ALA A 171 11.36 -9.49 25.20
N THR A 172 11.18 -9.90 26.46
CA THR A 172 11.98 -10.95 27.11
C THR A 172 11.10 -12.03 27.74
N ILE A 173 11.68 -13.20 27.97
CA ILE A 173 11.03 -14.29 28.71
C ILE A 173 10.58 -13.81 30.11
N LYS A 174 11.45 -13.07 30.82
CA LYS A 174 11.13 -12.54 32.15
C LYS A 174 9.92 -11.61 32.15
N GLN A 175 9.80 -10.75 31.13
CA GLN A 175 8.67 -9.83 30.98
C GLN A 175 7.34 -10.54 30.65
N ARG A 176 7.38 -11.78 30.12
CA ARG A 176 6.16 -12.57 29.92
C ARG A 176 5.47 -12.93 31.24
N TYR A 177 6.25 -13.11 32.31
CA TYR A 177 5.78 -13.60 33.62
C TYR A 177 5.55 -12.47 34.63
N ASP A 178 6.22 -11.32 34.50
CA ASP A 178 6.06 -10.19 35.41
C ASP A 178 4.91 -9.25 34.98
N ARG A 179 3.67 -9.67 35.26
CA ARG A 179 2.44 -8.94 34.89
C ARG A 179 2.02 -7.85 35.89
N LYS A 180 2.75 -7.66 36.98
CA LYS A 180 2.25 -6.89 38.14
C LYS A 180 2.40 -5.37 37.99
N LYS A 181 3.07 -4.88 36.96
CA LYS A 181 3.18 -3.44 36.68
C LYS A 181 2.49 -3.13 35.37
N THR A 182 1.53 -2.21 35.41
CA THR A 182 1.12 -1.46 34.22
C THR A 182 2.35 -0.65 33.81
N PRO A 183 3.06 -1.01 32.73
CA PRO A 183 4.26 -0.28 32.40
C PRO A 183 3.84 1.09 31.88
N ASP A 184 4.51 2.14 32.36
CA ASP A 184 4.36 3.46 31.76
C ASP A 184 4.80 3.44 30.28
N ASP A 185 4.40 4.47 29.54
CA ASP A 185 4.66 4.53 28.10
C ASP A 185 6.16 4.55 27.78
N GLN A 186 6.99 5.13 28.66
CA GLN A 186 8.44 5.18 28.50
C GLN A 186 9.07 3.78 28.59
N TYR A 187 8.65 2.97 29.56
CA TYR A 187 9.06 1.58 29.67
C TYR A 187 8.66 0.79 28.44
N ASN A 188 7.41 0.91 27.98
CA ASN A 188 6.94 0.20 26.79
C ASN A 188 7.72 0.58 25.53
N GLN A 189 8.04 1.87 25.37
CA GLN A 189 8.89 2.34 24.27
C GLN A 189 10.28 1.71 24.33
N LYS A 190 10.94 1.73 25.49
CA LYS A 190 12.25 1.10 25.66
C LYS A 190 12.21 -0.39 25.31
N VAL A 191 11.19 -1.11 25.78
CA VAL A 191 11.03 -2.55 25.49
C VAL A 191 10.84 -2.83 24.01
N VAL A 192 10.09 -1.98 23.30
CA VAL A 192 9.95 -2.08 21.83
C VAL A 192 11.28 -1.81 21.15
N THR A 193 11.97 -0.72 21.51
CA THR A 193 13.26 -0.35 20.91
C THR A 193 14.31 -1.45 21.12
N ASP A 194 14.49 -1.93 22.36
CA ASP A 194 15.44 -3.01 22.68
C ASP A 194 15.16 -4.27 21.83
N TYR A 195 13.89 -4.58 21.56
CA TYR A 195 13.50 -5.73 20.75
C TYR A 195 13.81 -5.53 19.26
N LEU A 196 13.47 -4.36 18.72
CA LEU A 196 13.73 -4.02 17.32
C LEU A 196 15.24 -3.96 17.05
N ASP A 197 16.03 -3.42 17.97
CA ASP A 197 17.49 -3.38 17.87
C ASP A 197 18.09 -4.80 17.90
N ALA A 198 17.58 -5.67 18.77
CA ALA A 198 18.01 -7.07 18.83
C ALA A 198 17.65 -7.82 17.54
N ALA A 199 16.46 -7.58 16.98
CA ALA A 199 16.06 -8.16 15.70
C ALA A 199 16.95 -7.68 14.56
N HIS A 200 17.24 -6.38 14.51
CA HIS A 200 18.16 -5.82 13.53
C HIS A 200 19.54 -6.47 13.62
N LYS A 201 20.11 -6.58 14.83
CA LYS A 201 21.41 -7.24 15.07
C LYS A 201 21.41 -8.71 14.65
N ALA A 202 20.28 -9.40 14.81
CA ALA A 202 20.10 -10.77 14.36
C ALA A 202 19.81 -10.91 12.86
N GLY A 203 19.70 -9.81 12.11
CA GLY A 203 19.41 -9.83 10.68
C GLY A 203 17.96 -10.23 10.35
N ILE A 204 17.03 -10.08 11.29
CA ILE A 204 15.63 -10.48 11.13
C ILE A 204 14.69 -9.27 11.17
N TYR A 205 13.67 -9.28 10.32
CA TYR A 205 12.61 -8.28 10.33
C TYR A 205 11.73 -8.47 11.58
N ALA A 206 11.23 -7.38 12.17
CA ALA A 206 10.41 -7.47 13.38
C ALA A 206 9.10 -6.70 13.25
N LEU A 207 8.01 -7.34 13.69
CA LEU A 207 6.71 -6.73 13.92
C LEU A 207 6.51 -6.59 15.43
N SER A 208 6.12 -5.40 15.88
CA SER A 208 5.67 -5.21 17.26
C SER A 208 4.19 -4.90 17.27
N THR A 209 3.39 -5.79 17.86
CA THR A 209 1.99 -5.46 18.13
C THR A 209 1.91 -4.51 19.32
N PRO A 210 0.98 -3.53 19.29
CA PRO A 210 0.63 -2.81 20.50
C PRO A 210 0.02 -3.79 21.51
N VAL A 211 0.56 -3.87 22.73
CA VAL A 211 0.23 -4.89 23.74
C VAL A 211 -1.14 -4.65 24.41
N LYS A 212 -1.92 -3.65 23.98
CA LYS A 212 -3.29 -3.41 24.46
C LYS A 212 -4.21 -2.97 23.31
N LEU A 213 -5.07 -3.87 22.85
CA LEU A 213 -6.31 -3.52 22.13
C LEU A 213 -7.45 -3.38 23.16
N SER A 214 -7.34 -2.42 24.07
CA SER A 214 -8.47 -2.04 24.94
C SER A 214 -9.25 -0.88 24.31
N ASP A 215 -10.58 -0.83 24.50
CA ASP A 215 -11.56 0.07 23.86
C ASP A 215 -11.20 1.57 23.83
N ILE A 216 -10.28 2.02 24.68
CA ILE A 216 -9.70 3.38 24.65
C ILE A 216 -8.99 3.68 23.31
N TYR A 217 -8.40 2.68 22.65
CA TYR A 217 -7.69 2.88 21.37
C TYR A 217 -8.61 3.16 20.19
N ILE A 218 -9.89 2.75 20.24
CA ILE A 218 -10.89 3.07 19.21
C ILE A 218 -11.22 4.58 19.24
N LYS A 219 -11.04 5.25 20.38
CA LYS A 219 -11.29 6.69 20.56
C LYS A 219 -10.18 7.61 20.03
N TYR A 220 -8.96 7.11 19.80
CA TYR A 220 -7.78 7.92 19.40
C TYR A 220 -7.34 7.68 17.95
N ARG A 221 -8.29 7.28 17.09
CA ARG A 221 -8.08 6.96 15.67
C ARG A 221 -7.53 8.12 14.82
N ASP A 222 -7.52 9.34 15.36
CA ASP A 222 -7.15 10.58 14.64
C ASP A 222 -5.83 11.24 15.08
N SER A 223 -5.04 10.63 15.97
CA SER A 223 -3.83 11.31 16.47
C SER A 223 -2.61 11.14 15.55
N GLU A 224 -1.80 12.21 15.46
CA GLU A 224 -0.45 12.28 14.86
C GLU A 224 0.47 11.11 15.28
N TRP A 225 0.21 10.53 16.45
CA TRP A 225 0.89 9.35 16.99
C TRP A 225 0.66 8.09 16.14
N GLN A 226 -0.52 7.90 15.51
CA GLN A 226 -0.74 6.80 14.58
C GLN A 226 0.08 6.95 13.30
N GLN A 227 0.35 8.16 12.83
CA GLN A 227 1.27 8.35 11.69
C GLN A 227 2.69 7.90 12.07
N LYS A 228 3.14 8.20 13.29
CA LYS A 228 4.43 7.73 13.83
C LYS A 228 4.45 6.22 14.12
N LEU A 229 3.32 5.60 14.47
CA LEU A 229 3.22 4.16 14.73
C LEU A 229 3.01 3.31 13.47
N LEU A 230 2.22 3.78 12.49
CA LEU A 230 2.12 3.17 11.17
C LEU A 230 3.48 3.22 10.46
N LEU A 231 4.24 4.32 10.61
CA LEU A 231 5.65 4.38 10.17
C LEU A 231 6.55 3.35 10.89
N ARG A 232 6.17 2.84 12.07
CA ARG A 232 6.91 1.83 12.85
C ARG A 232 6.40 0.40 12.68
N MET A 233 5.20 0.21 12.12
CA MET A 233 4.73 -1.11 11.66
C MET A 233 5.22 -1.45 10.25
N VAL A 234 5.65 -0.44 9.49
CA VAL A 234 6.64 -0.61 8.41
C VAL A 234 7.91 -1.10 9.08
N ILE A 235 8.50 -2.17 8.56
CA ILE A 235 9.52 -2.89 9.30
C ILE A 235 10.76 -2.02 9.47
N CYS A 236 10.88 -1.36 10.62
CA CYS A 236 12.06 -0.61 11.00
C CYS A 236 13.09 -1.59 11.56
N SER A 237 14.10 -1.92 10.76
CA SER A 237 15.42 -2.20 11.33
C SER A 237 16.23 -0.92 11.18
N LEU A 238 16.52 -0.23 12.30
CA LEU A 238 17.40 0.93 12.32
C LEU A 238 18.84 0.44 12.17
N SER A 239 19.51 0.77 11.07
CA SER A 239 20.97 0.61 10.99
C SER A 239 21.64 1.97 11.15
N GLN A 240 22.44 2.13 12.21
CA GLN A 240 23.68 2.92 12.17
C GLN A 240 24.70 2.35 13.16
N SER A 241 25.82 1.86 12.63
CA SER A 241 27.07 2.62 12.64
C SER A 241 27.98 2.11 11.52
N VAL A 242 28.13 2.95 10.49
CA VAL A 242 29.38 3.07 9.75
C VAL A 242 30.36 3.68 10.75
N ASP A 243 31.40 2.94 11.08
CA ASP A 243 32.73 3.39 11.50
C ASP A 243 33.37 2.29 12.35
N GLN A 244 34.16 1.43 11.72
CA GLN A 244 35.40 0.91 12.31
C GLN A 244 36.46 0.79 11.21
N PRO A 245 37.73 1.11 11.53
CA PRO A 245 38.79 1.46 10.58
C PRO A 245 39.22 0.34 9.63
#